data_AF-A0A7J8R4M9-F1
#
_entry.id   AF-A0A7J8R4M9-F1
#
_cell.length_a   1.000
_cell.length_b   1.000
_cell.length_c   1.000
_cell.angle_alpha   90.00
_cell.angle_beta   90.00
_cell.angle_gamma   90.00
#
_symmetry.space_group_name_H-M   'P 1'
#
loop_
_entity.id
_entity.type
_entity.pdbx_description
1 polymer ?
#
loop_
_entity_poly.entity_id
_entity_poly.type
_entity_poly.pdbx_seq_one_letter_code
_entity_poly.pdbx_strand_id
1 'polypeptide(L)'
;MRETSYDVLFCRFLVSQDCIKPLCDLLICLDPRIVMVCLEGLENILKVGEPDKEMGMNGGINLYAQMIDECDGLDKIENLYWAEKEEDEQNIQNGGDKMLQGFNFGVNQQPSVPPGGFKFG
;
A
#
# COMPACT_ATOMS: atom_id res chain seq x y z
N MET A 1 27.42 3.45 -22.22
CA MET A 1 26.83 2.09 -22.11
C MET A 1 27.75 1.10 -21.39
N ARG A 2 28.39 1.48 -20.27
CA ARG A 2 29.15 0.54 -19.41
C ARG A 2 28.59 0.44 -17.99
N GLU A 3 27.68 1.33 -17.61
CA GLU A 3 27.11 1.39 -16.25
C GLU A 3 26.09 0.27 -16.00
N THR A 4 25.30 -0.14 -17.00
CA THR A 4 24.27 -1.18 -16.83
C THR A 4 24.81 -2.60 -16.58
N SER A 5 26.07 -2.89 -16.93
CA SER A 5 26.64 -4.24 -16.79
C SER A 5 26.90 -4.62 -15.33
N TYR A 6 27.39 -3.67 -14.53
CA TYR A 6 27.67 -3.90 -13.11
C TYR A 6 26.39 -4.02 -12.28
N ASP A 7 25.38 -3.21 -12.58
CA ASP A 7 24.09 -3.26 -11.88
C ASP A 7 23.36 -4.59 -12.12
N VAL A 8 23.40 -5.09 -13.36
CA VAL A 8 22.86 -6.41 -13.74
C VAL A 8 23.59 -7.53 -13.00
N LEU A 9 24.93 -7.48 -12.95
CA LEU A 9 25.76 -8.45 -12.21
C LEU A 9 25.48 -8.41 -10.70
N PHE A 10 25.34 -7.22 -10.13
CA PHE A 10 25.03 -7.03 -8.72
C PHE A 10 23.65 -7.57 -8.37
N CYS A 11 22.62 -7.28 -9.18
CA CYS A 11 21.28 -7.83 -8.96
C CYS A 11 21.29 -9.37 -9.03
N ARG A 12 21.95 -9.94 -10.04
CA ARG A 12 22.11 -11.41 -10.16
C ARG A 12 22.82 -12.01 -8.94
N PHE A 13 23.85 -11.32 -8.44
CA PHE A 13 24.53 -11.73 -7.22
C PHE A 13 23.59 -11.70 -6.01
N LEU A 14 22.81 -10.62 -5.82
CA LEU A 14 21.84 -10.55 -4.73
C LEU A 14 20.81 -11.69 -4.80
N VAL A 15 20.26 -11.96 -5.99
CA VAL A 15 19.32 -13.07 -6.19
C VAL A 15 19.96 -14.41 -5.86
N SER A 16 21.24 -14.60 -6.20
CA SER A 16 21.98 -15.82 -5.87
C SER A 16 22.21 -16.03 -4.36
N GLN A 17 21.99 -15.00 -3.55
CA GLN A 17 22.01 -15.05 -2.09
C GLN A 17 20.60 -15.21 -1.49
N ASP A 18 19.63 -15.69 -2.29
CA ASP A 18 18.23 -15.87 -1.90
C ASP A 18 17.55 -14.59 -1.38
N CYS A 19 17.93 -13.42 -1.90
CA CYS A 19 17.36 -12.14 -1.44
C CYS A 19 15.85 -11.99 -1.73
N ILE A 20 15.30 -12.78 -2.67
CA ILE A 20 13.90 -12.71 -3.09
C ILE A 20 12.96 -13.07 -1.94
N LYS A 21 13.23 -14.14 -1.20
CA LYS A 21 12.34 -14.60 -0.13
C LYS A 21 12.21 -13.57 1.01
N PRO A 22 13.31 -13.02 1.56
CA PRO A 22 13.24 -11.92 2.53
C PRO A 22 12.52 -10.68 1.98
N LEU A 23 12.71 -10.32 0.70
CA LEU A 23 11.99 -9.19 0.10
C LEU A 23 10.49 -9.45 0.04
N CYS A 24 10.06 -10.65 -0.36
CA CYS A 24 8.65 -11.03 -0.34
C CYS A 24 8.08 -11.09 1.10
N ASP A 25 8.86 -11.55 2.08
CA ASP A 25 8.45 -11.56 3.50
C ASP A 25 8.35 -10.15 4.10
N LEU A 26 9.04 -9.16 3.54
CA LEU A 26 8.90 -7.76 3.96
C LEU A 26 7.64 -7.10 3.39
N LEU A 27 6.99 -7.66 2.37
CA LEU A 27 5.76 -7.12 1.79
C LEU A 27 4.59 -7.15 2.79
N ILE A 28 4.59 -8.06 3.76
CA ILE A 28 3.56 -8.11 4.80
C ILE A 28 3.80 -7.11 5.95
N CYS A 29 4.80 -6.24 5.85
CA CYS A 29 5.09 -5.24 6.88
C CYS A 29 4.05 -4.12 6.89
N LEU A 30 3.82 -3.57 8.08
CA LEU A 30 2.88 -2.46 8.30
C LEU A 30 3.42 -1.08 7.88
N ASP A 31 4.72 -0.95 7.56
CA ASP A 31 5.28 0.33 7.09
C ASP A 31 5.22 0.40 5.56
N PRO A 32 4.34 1.22 4.97
CA PRO A 32 4.18 1.32 3.52
C PRO A 32 5.47 1.78 2.83
N ARG A 33 6.37 2.49 3.52
CA ARG A 33 7.66 2.91 2.94
C ARG A 33 8.59 1.71 2.73
N ILE A 34 8.56 0.74 3.64
CA ILE A 34 9.34 -0.50 3.50
C ILE A 34 8.77 -1.34 2.35
N VAL A 35 7.44 -1.46 2.30
CA VAL A 35 6.74 -2.19 1.23
C VAL A 35 7.07 -1.60 -0.13
N MET A 36 7.00 -0.26 -0.29
CA MET A 36 7.38 0.41 -1.55
C MET A 36 8.81 0.09 -2.00
N VAL A 37 9.79 0.15 -1.08
CA VAL A 37 11.19 -0.14 -1.41
C VAL A 37 11.37 -1.62 -1.79
N CYS A 38 10.65 -2.53 -1.15
CA CYS A 38 10.70 -3.95 -1.48
C CYS A 38 10.10 -4.23 -2.86
N LEU A 39 8.97 -3.58 -3.20
CA LEU A 39 8.35 -3.66 -4.52
C LEU A 39 9.27 -3.11 -5.61
N GLU A 40 9.91 -1.97 -5.38
CA GLU A 40 10.89 -1.39 -6.31
C GLU A 40 12.11 -2.33 -6.51
N GLY A 41 12.58 -2.96 -5.44
CA GLY A 41 13.62 -3.98 -5.50
C GLY A 41 13.22 -5.20 -6.36
N LEU A 42 12.01 -5.73 -6.15
CA LEU A 42 11.47 -6.85 -6.93
C LEU A 42 11.26 -6.47 -8.40
N GLU A 43 10.78 -5.27 -8.69
CA GLU A 43 10.63 -4.75 -10.05
C GLU A 43 11.99 -4.68 -10.77
N ASN A 44 13.03 -4.21 -10.08
CA ASN A 44 14.38 -4.14 -10.63
C ASN A 44 14.95 -5.54 -10.91
N ILE A 45 14.73 -6.51 -10.02
CA ILE A 45 15.11 -7.91 -10.25
C ILE A 45 14.41 -8.47 -11.49
N LEU A 46 13.11 -8.23 -11.64
CA LEU A 46 12.34 -8.66 -12.81
C LEU A 46 12.87 -8.04 -14.09
N LYS A 47 13.13 -6.72 -14.11
CA LYS A 47 13.71 -6.01 -15.26
C LYS A 47 15.06 -6.59 -15.68
N VAL A 48 15.87 -7.06 -14.75
CA VAL A 48 17.16 -7.71 -15.05
C VAL A 48 16.99 -9.04 -15.79
N GLY A 49 15.88 -9.75 -15.57
CA GLY A 49 15.58 -11.03 -16.25
C GLY A 49 14.83 -10.90 -17.58
N GLU A 50 14.24 -9.74 -17.88
CA GLU A 50 13.57 -9.48 -19.16
C GLU A 50 14.44 -9.71 -20.41
N PRO A 51 15.69 -9.21 -20.50
CA PRO A 51 16.53 -9.49 -21.65
C PRO A 51 16.85 -10.97 -21.82
N ASP A 52 17.00 -11.73 -20.72
CA ASP A 52 17.24 -13.18 -20.79
C ASP A 52 16.01 -13.90 -21.39
N LYS A 53 14.81 -13.47 -20.97
CA LYS A 53 13.54 -13.95 -21.52
C LYS A 53 13.43 -13.65 -23.03
N GLU A 54 13.73 -12.42 -23.44
CA GLU A 54 13.68 -11.99 -24.85
C GLU A 54 14.69 -12.72 -25.74
N MET A 55 15.86 -13.08 -25.18
CA MET A 55 16.85 -13.91 -25.86
C MET A 55 16.43 -15.39 -25.96
N GLY A 56 15.27 -15.77 -25.42
CA GLY A 56 14.79 -17.15 -25.40
C GLY A 56 15.52 -18.04 -24.40
N MET A 57 16.28 -17.46 -23.46
CA MET A 57 16.87 -18.23 -22.37
C MET A 57 15.79 -18.77 -21.44
N ASN A 58 16.10 -19.85 -20.73
CA ASN A 58 15.19 -20.52 -19.79
C ASN A 58 13.85 -20.96 -20.41
N GLY A 59 13.74 -21.07 -21.73
CA GLY A 59 12.48 -21.39 -22.41
C GLY A 59 11.59 -20.19 -22.68
N GLY A 60 12.14 -18.97 -22.67
CA GLY A 60 11.37 -17.74 -22.89
C GLY A 60 10.57 -17.31 -21.68
N ILE A 61 11.01 -17.72 -20.48
CA ILE A 61 10.43 -17.29 -19.19
C ILE A 61 11.48 -16.53 -18.37
N ASN A 62 10.99 -15.59 -17.57
CA ASN A 62 11.82 -14.86 -16.62
C ASN A 62 12.00 -15.72 -15.37
N LEU A 63 13.22 -16.24 -15.13
CA LEU A 63 13.51 -17.12 -14.00
C LEU A 63 13.20 -16.44 -12.66
N TYR A 64 13.42 -15.13 -12.54
CA TYR A 64 13.15 -14.41 -11.31
C TYR A 64 11.66 -14.30 -11.01
N ALA A 65 10.81 -14.22 -12.04
CA ALA A 65 9.37 -14.24 -11.85
C ALA A 65 8.91 -15.58 -11.25
N GLN A 66 9.49 -16.69 -11.70
CA GLN A 66 9.21 -18.01 -11.13
C GLN A 66 9.66 -18.10 -9.66
N MET A 67 10.85 -17.58 -9.33
CA MET A 67 11.34 -17.57 -7.95
C MET A 67 10.47 -16.72 -7.00
N ILE A 68 9.88 -15.63 -7.51
CA ILE A 68 8.93 -14.80 -6.75
C ILE A 68 7.63 -15.56 -6.48
N ASP A 69 7.11 -16.26 -7.49
CA ASP A 69 5.92 -17.10 -7.38
C ASP A 69 6.11 -18.23 -6.34
N GLU A 70 7.27 -18.89 -6.37
CA GLU A 70 7.65 -19.93 -5.39
C GLU A 70 7.75 -19.42 -3.93
N CYS A 71 7.81 -18.11 -3.72
CA CYS A 71 7.90 -17.47 -2.40
C CYS A 71 6.57 -16.86 -1.92
N ASP A 72 5.45 -17.22 -2.55
CA ASP A 72 4.11 -16.64 -2.33
C ASP A 72 4.12 -15.12 -2.54
N GLY A 73 5.03 -14.62 -3.38
CA GLY A 73 5.22 -13.18 -3.59
C GLY A 73 4.01 -12.53 -4.23
N LEU A 74 3.37 -13.22 -5.19
CA LEU A 74 2.18 -12.74 -5.89
C LEU A 74 0.98 -12.63 -4.94
N ASP A 75 0.73 -13.67 -4.14
CA ASP A 75 -0.37 -13.68 -3.16
C ASP A 75 -0.23 -12.54 -2.15
N LYS A 76 0.99 -12.26 -1.69
CA LYS A 76 1.26 -11.15 -0.76
C LYS A 76 1.00 -9.79 -1.40
N ILE A 77 1.34 -9.59 -2.67
CA ILE A 77 1.06 -8.35 -3.40
C ILE A 77 -0.45 -8.18 -3.60
N GLU A 78 -1.16 -9.24 -3.95
CA GLU A 78 -2.62 -9.20 -4.09
C GLU A 78 -3.30 -8.87 -2.75
N ASN A 79 -2.88 -9.50 -1.66
CA ASN A 79 -3.40 -9.21 -0.33
C ASN A 79 -3.17 -7.77 0.10
N LEU A 80 -2.01 -7.19 -0.22
CA LEU A 80 -1.73 -5.76 0.01
C LEU A 80 -2.72 -4.86 -0.74
N TYR A 81 -2.97 -5.15 -2.01
CA TYR A 81 -3.91 -4.39 -2.83
C TYR A 81 -5.33 -4.40 -2.26
N TRP A 82 -5.80 -5.56 -1.80
CA TRP A 82 -7.12 -5.67 -1.17
C TRP A 82 -7.18 -4.99 0.19
N ALA A 83 -6.12 -5.09 1.01
CA ALA A 83 -6.05 -4.44 2.32
C ALA A 83 -6.16 -2.91 2.23
N GLU A 84 -5.43 -2.29 1.29
CA GLU A 84 -5.50 -0.84 1.05
C GLU A 84 -6.91 -0.41 0.61
N LYS A 85 -7.57 -1.22 -0.23
CA LYS A 85 -8.91 -0.94 -0.73
C LYS A 85 -9.99 -1.08 0.36
N GLU A 86 -9.85 -2.03 1.28
CA GLU A 86 -10.80 -2.22 2.39
C GLU A 86 -10.72 -1.11 3.45
N GLU A 87 -9.53 -0.52 3.68
CA GLU A 87 -9.37 0.60 4.61
C GLU A 87 -10.11 1.87 4.16
N ASP A 88 -10.17 2.12 2.85
CA ASP A 88 -10.87 3.27 2.28
C ASP A 88 -12.40 3.22 2.48
N GLU A 89 -12.98 2.03 2.60
CA GLU A 89 -14.44 1.84 2.74
C GLU A 89 -14.93 1.96 4.20
N GLN A 90 -14.06 1.80 5.20
CA GLN A 90 -14.46 1.81 6.63
C GLN A 90 -14.51 3.22 7.27
N ASN A 91 -14.08 4.28 6.57
CA ASN A 91 -14.08 5.64 7.12
C ASN A 91 -15.44 6.36 6.98
N ILE A 92 -16.49 5.70 6.47
CA ILE A 92 -17.87 6.22 6.41
C ILE A 92 -18.79 5.38 7.29
N GLN A 93 -18.45 5.16 8.56
CA GLN A 93 -19.41 4.56 9.51
C GLN A 93 -19.10 4.78 11.00
N ASN A 94 -18.47 5.91 11.35
CA ASN A 94 -18.40 6.35 12.75
C ASN A 94 -18.67 7.85 12.93
N GLY A 95 -19.71 8.35 12.25
CA GLY A 95 -20.39 9.59 12.61
C GLY A 95 -21.53 9.27 13.58
N GLY A 96 -21.25 9.37 14.88
CA GLY A 96 -22.06 8.78 15.95
C GLY A 96 -23.52 9.21 16.04
N ASP A 97 -24.38 8.22 16.30
CA ASP A 97 -25.70 8.36 16.92
C ASP A 97 -25.55 8.80 18.39
N LYS A 98 -25.04 10.02 18.61
CA LYS A 98 -25.07 10.69 19.91
C LYS A 98 -25.77 12.03 19.77
N MET A 99 -27.10 11.95 19.82
CA MET A 99 -28.00 12.92 20.44
C MET A 99 -27.74 14.40 20.12
N LEU A 100 -28.31 14.87 19.01
CA LEU A 100 -28.63 16.29 18.86
C LEU A 100 -30.12 16.50 19.15
N GLN A 101 -30.45 16.52 20.44
CA GLN A 101 -31.64 17.23 20.88
C GLN A 101 -31.31 18.72 20.86
N GLY A 102 -31.88 19.41 19.87
CA GLY A 102 -32.17 20.84 19.97
C GLY A 102 -31.14 21.77 19.38
N PHE A 103 -31.27 22.08 18.08
CA PHE A 103 -31.11 23.44 17.55
C PHE A 103 -31.96 23.55 16.27
N ASN A 104 -33.19 24.05 16.40
CA ASN A 104 -34.12 24.29 15.28
C ASN A 104 -34.05 25.77 14.85
N PHE A 105 -33.24 26.08 13.85
CA PHE A 105 -33.18 27.44 13.27
C PHE A 105 -34.25 27.60 12.17
N GLY A 106 -35.43 28.06 12.61
CA GLY A 106 -36.21 29.06 11.89
C GLY A 106 -37.29 28.60 10.90
N VAL A 107 -38.49 28.25 11.40
CA VAL A 107 -39.77 28.80 10.91
C VAL A 107 -40.76 28.90 12.09
N ASN A 108 -41.04 30.14 12.53
CA ASN A 108 -42.18 30.60 13.35
C ASN A 108 -42.48 29.96 14.72
N GLN A 109 -41.68 30.27 15.75
CA GLN A 109 -42.23 30.43 17.11
C GLN A 109 -41.34 31.35 17.95
N GLN A 110 -41.94 32.32 18.66
CA GLN A 110 -41.20 33.27 19.50
C GLN A 110 -40.44 32.54 20.63
N PRO A 111 -39.16 32.86 20.89
CA PRO A 111 -38.43 32.24 21.99
C PRO A 111 -38.85 32.83 23.33
N SER A 112 -39.32 31.99 24.25
CA SER A 112 -39.59 32.37 25.64
C SER A 112 -38.26 32.63 26.37
N VAL A 113 -37.95 33.90 26.60
CA VAL A 113 -36.80 34.31 27.41
C VAL A 113 -37.11 34.16 28.90
N PRO A 114 -36.23 33.53 29.70
CA PRO A 114 -36.40 33.46 31.15
C PRO A 114 -36.17 34.85 31.79
N PRO A 115 -36.94 35.22 32.84
CA PRO A 115 -36.83 36.52 33.46
C PRO A 115 -35.56 36.59 34.32
N GLY A 116 -34.48 37.11 33.75
CA GLY A 116 -33.21 37.27 34.44
C GLY A 116 -32.03 37.45 33.48
N GLY A 117 -32.07 38.52 32.67
CA GLY A 117 -30.98 38.86 31.75
C GLY A 117 -29.73 39.40 32.45
N PHE A 118 -28.56 39.03 31.92
CA PHE A 118 -27.23 39.42 32.37
C PHE A 118 -27.01 40.94 32.32
N LYS A 119 -26.41 41.49 33.39
CA LYS A 119 -26.08 42.91 33.52
C LYS A 119 -24.59 43.14 33.24
N PHE A 120 -24.29 43.86 32.17
CA PHE A 120 -22.98 44.48 31.98
C PHE A 120 -23.11 45.93 32.46
N GLY A 121 -22.36 46.25 33.51
CA GLY A 121 -22.22 47.62 34.02
C GLY A 121 -21.42 48.51 33.07
#